data_AF-A0A3C1QB27-F1
#
_entry.id   AF-A0A3C1QB27-F1
#
_cell.length_a   1.000
_cell.length_b   1.000
_cell.length_c   1.000
_cell.angle_alpha   90.00
_cell.angle_beta   90.00
_cell.angle_gamma   90.00
#
_symmetry.space_group_name_H-M   'P 1'
#
loop_
_entity.id
_entity.type
_entity.pdbx_description
1 polymer ?
#
loop_
_entity_poly.entity_id
_entity_poly.type
_entity_poly.pdbx_seq_one_letter_code
_entity_poly.pdbx_strand_id
1 'polypeptide(L)'
;MKRSTPSRRPAAEPPLWSIAAAAGVIILTPMLLYSLAPEGPIREGDTVFSSGAHKVSLFEPDRYRQAGYEATCMLDPKDPLIVTHSPSEDESGEVIIAQVQGKSTIEWPFCPPQAELLVKRHHITQQPSILQDIRDGLLRLFKPS
;
A
#
# COMPACT_ATOMS: atom_id res chain seq x y z
N MET A 1 -27.93 -22.68 68.21
CA MET A 1 -28.06 -22.32 66.77
C MET A 1 -26.80 -21.57 66.35
N LYS A 2 -25.89 -22.19 65.58
CA LYS A 2 -24.71 -21.50 65.01
C LYS A 2 -25.06 -21.09 63.57
N ARG A 3 -25.15 -19.79 63.32
CA ARG A 3 -25.48 -19.20 62.02
C ARG A 3 -24.21 -19.20 61.16
N SER A 4 -24.18 -20.01 60.11
CA SER A 4 -23.14 -19.99 59.09
C SER A 4 -23.32 -18.75 58.20
N THR A 5 -22.34 -17.85 58.22
CA THR A 5 -22.25 -16.73 57.27
C THR A 5 -21.80 -17.25 55.90
N PRO A 6 -22.42 -16.80 54.79
CA PRO A 6 -21.99 -17.21 53.46
C PRO A 6 -20.62 -16.60 53.16
N SER A 7 -19.65 -17.46 52.84
CA SER A 7 -18.34 -17.06 52.33
C SER A 7 -18.52 -16.36 50.98
N ARG A 8 -18.33 -15.03 50.97
CA ARG A 8 -18.32 -14.21 49.77
C ARG A 8 -17.09 -14.61 48.96
N ARG A 9 -17.28 -15.32 47.85
CA ARG A 9 -16.20 -15.63 46.91
C ARG A 9 -15.56 -14.32 46.47
N PRO A 10 -14.22 -14.17 46.51
CA PRO A 10 -13.58 -13.00 45.94
C PRO A 10 -13.92 -12.97 44.45
N ALA A 11 -14.46 -11.85 43.98
CA ALA A 11 -14.56 -11.60 42.56
C ALA A 11 -13.12 -11.64 42.03
N ALA A 12 -12.80 -12.66 41.24
CA ALA A 12 -11.49 -12.79 40.63
C ALA A 12 -11.42 -11.74 39.52
N GLU A 13 -10.96 -10.55 39.89
CA GLU A 13 -10.59 -9.51 38.92
C GLU A 13 -9.52 -10.11 38.00
N PRO A 14 -9.68 -10.02 36.67
CA PRO A 14 -8.71 -10.59 35.76
C PRO A 14 -7.35 -9.92 36.02
N PRO A 15 -6.28 -10.71 36.18
CA PRO A 15 -4.97 -10.16 36.47
C PRO A 15 -4.52 -9.26 35.30
N LEU A 16 -3.72 -8.23 35.58
CA LEU A 16 -3.35 -7.20 34.59
C LEU A 16 -2.69 -7.78 33.32
N TRP A 17 -2.02 -8.92 33.43
CA TRP A 17 -1.44 -9.62 32.27
C TRP A 17 -2.50 -10.16 31.31
N SER A 18 -3.66 -10.61 31.81
CA SER A 18 -4.77 -11.06 30.98
C SER A 18 -5.42 -9.89 30.24
N ILE A 19 -5.49 -8.71 30.87
CA ILE A 19 -5.96 -7.47 30.22
C ILE A 19 -4.99 -7.05 29.10
N ALA A 20 -3.69 -7.05 29.39
CA ALA A 20 -2.67 -6.72 28.40
C ALA A 20 -2.66 -7.71 27.21
N ALA A 21 -2.81 -9.01 27.48
CA ALA A 21 -2.92 -10.02 26.44
C ALA A 21 -4.17 -9.83 25.57
N ALA A 22 -5.33 -9.58 26.20
CA ALA A 22 -6.57 -9.31 25.48
C ALA A 22 -6.47 -8.05 24.61
N ALA A 23 -5.92 -6.96 25.15
CA ALA A 23 -5.66 -5.74 24.40
C ALA A 23 -4.70 -5.99 23.21
N GLY A 24 -3.66 -6.79 23.42
CA GLY A 24 -2.75 -7.21 22.36
C GLY A 24 -3.46 -7.94 21.23
N VAL A 25 -4.32 -8.92 21.54
CA VAL A 25 -5.12 -9.64 20.53
C VAL A 25 -6.06 -8.68 19.80
N ILE A 26 -6.78 -7.81 20.52
CA ILE A 26 -7.70 -6.85 19.91
C ILE A 26 -6.99 -5.90 18.93
N ILE A 27 -5.71 -5.59 19.13
CA ILE A 27 -4.91 -4.78 18.22
C ILE A 27 -4.33 -5.62 17.07
N LEU A 28 -3.76 -6.79 17.36
CA LEU A 28 -3.10 -7.64 16.37
C LEU A 28 -4.09 -8.27 15.38
N THR A 29 -5.27 -8.67 15.85
CA THR A 29 -6.29 -9.32 15.01
C THR A 29 -6.72 -8.43 13.83
N PRO A 30 -7.18 -7.18 14.01
CA PRO A 30 -7.54 -6.34 12.88
C PRO A 30 -6.34 -6.02 11.99
N MET A 31 -5.12 -5.88 12.53
CA MET A 31 -3.92 -5.72 11.71
C MET A 31 -3.66 -6.92 10.79
N LEU A 32 -3.75 -8.14 11.31
CA LEU A 32 -3.57 -9.36 10.54
C LEU A 32 -4.68 -9.54 9.49
N LEU A 33 -5.92 -9.28 9.88
CA LEU A 33 -7.06 -9.39 8.96
C LEU A 33 -6.99 -8.35 7.84
N TYR A 34 -6.60 -7.11 8.16
CA TYR A 34 -6.44 -6.06 7.17
C TYR A 34 -5.23 -6.32 6.25
N SER A 35 -4.16 -6.92 6.78
CA SER A 35 -3.00 -7.32 5.95
C SER A 35 -3.31 -8.44 4.97
N LEU A 36 -4.36 -9.23 5.20
CA LEU A 36 -4.77 -10.35 4.34
C LEU A 36 -5.98 -10.00 3.47
N ALA A 37 -6.55 -8.81 3.65
CA ALA A 37 -7.68 -8.37 2.85
C ALA A 37 -7.22 -8.30 1.38
N PRO A 38 -7.89 -9.03 0.47
CA PRO A 38 -7.54 -8.96 -0.95
C PRO A 38 -7.74 -7.52 -1.45
N GLU A 39 -6.75 -6.98 -2.15
CA GLU A 39 -6.91 -5.69 -2.81
C GLU A 39 -8.13 -5.75 -3.73
N GLY A 40 -8.99 -4.73 -3.63
CA GLY A 40 -10.22 -4.66 -4.39
C GLY A 40 -9.96 -4.54 -5.90
N PRO A 41 -11.01 -4.53 -6.73
CA PRO A 41 -10.86 -4.09 -8.11
C PRO A 41 -10.33 -2.65 -8.11
N ILE A 42 -9.25 -2.40 -8.86
CA ILE A 42 -8.70 -1.06 -9.07
C ILE A 42 -9.73 -0.25 -9.84
N ARG A 43 -10.09 0.93 -9.34
CA ARG A 43 -11.08 1.83 -9.92
C ARG A 43 -10.43 3.12 -10.40
N GLU A 44 -11.15 3.81 -11.26
CA GLU A 44 -10.81 5.19 -11.62
C GLU A 44 -10.80 6.09 -10.38
N GLY A 45 -9.78 6.93 -10.27
CA GLY A 45 -9.53 7.79 -9.13
C GLY A 45 -8.74 7.14 -7.99
N ASP A 46 -8.48 5.82 -8.04
CA ASP A 46 -7.63 5.17 -7.04
C ASP A 46 -6.17 5.63 -7.17
N THR A 47 -5.53 5.84 -6.03
CA THR A 47 -4.08 6.02 -5.96
C THR A 47 -3.40 4.67 -5.90
N VAL A 48 -2.44 4.44 -6.79
CA VAL A 48 -1.65 3.22 -6.87
C VAL A 48 -0.16 3.56 -6.90
N PHE A 49 0.66 2.65 -6.40
CA PHE A 49 2.11 2.77 -6.38
C PHE A 49 2.72 1.69 -7.25
N SER A 50 3.91 1.95 -7.78
CA SER A 50 4.64 0.92 -8.52
C SER A 50 5.18 -0.15 -7.57
N SER A 51 4.99 -1.42 -7.90
CA SER A 51 5.53 -2.55 -7.13
C SER A 51 7.06 -2.68 -7.22
N GLY A 52 7.70 -1.90 -8.10
CA GLY A 52 9.13 -1.86 -8.32
C GLY A 52 9.55 -0.86 -9.41
N ALA A 53 10.80 -0.92 -9.85
CA ALA A 53 11.27 -0.14 -10.98
C ALA A 53 10.92 -0.85 -12.30
N HIS A 54 9.76 -0.52 -12.87
CA HIS A 54 9.24 -1.15 -14.08
C HIS A 54 9.30 -0.20 -15.28
N LYS A 55 9.66 -0.73 -16.45
CA LYS A 55 9.59 0.02 -17.71
C LYS A 55 8.16 -0.01 -18.23
N VAL A 56 7.57 1.15 -18.46
CA VAL A 56 6.18 1.31 -18.91
C VAL A 56 6.10 2.23 -20.12
N SER A 57 5.01 2.10 -20.88
CA SER A 57 4.78 2.90 -22.08
C SER A 57 4.05 4.19 -21.73
N LEU A 58 4.44 5.29 -22.38
CA LEU A 58 3.71 6.56 -22.33
C LEU A 58 2.46 6.43 -23.22
N PHE A 59 1.32 6.94 -22.74
CA PHE A 59 0.11 7.03 -23.56
C PHE A 59 0.29 8.05 -24.70
N GLU A 60 0.90 9.20 -24.39
CA GLU A 60 1.26 10.25 -25.36
C GLU A 60 2.79 10.42 -25.44
N PRO A 61 3.51 9.55 -26.19
CA PRO A 61 4.97 9.58 -26.23
C PRO A 61 5.53 10.83 -26.92
N ASP A 62 4.82 11.37 -27.93
CA ASP A 62 5.28 12.53 -28.71
C ASP A 62 5.46 13.79 -27.84
N ARG A 63 4.68 13.92 -26.77
CA ARG A 63 4.77 15.06 -25.83
C ARG A 63 6.11 15.11 -25.09
N TYR A 64 6.75 13.97 -24.89
CA TYR A 64 7.98 13.83 -24.10
C TYR A 64 9.22 13.51 -24.93
N ARG A 65 9.09 13.43 -26.26
CA ARG A 65 10.21 13.13 -27.17
C ARG A 65 11.35 14.14 -27.06
N GLN A 66 11.02 15.42 -26.86
CA GLN A 66 12.02 16.48 -26.68
C GLN A 66 12.82 16.36 -25.37
N ALA A 67 12.27 15.68 -24.37
CA ALA A 67 12.91 15.42 -23.08
C ALA A 67 13.73 14.11 -23.07
N GLY A 68 13.89 13.45 -24.22
CA GLY A 68 14.69 12.22 -24.36
C GLY A 68 13.92 10.93 -24.09
N TYR A 69 12.59 10.97 -24.04
CA TYR A 69 11.75 9.78 -23.95
C TYR A 69 11.33 9.33 -25.35
N GLU A 70 11.68 8.11 -25.76
CA GLU A 70 11.24 7.59 -27.06
C GLU A 70 9.76 7.23 -27.05
N ALA A 71 9.38 6.30 -26.17
CA ALA A 71 7.99 5.88 -25.94
C ALA A 71 7.74 5.29 -24.55
N THR A 72 8.79 5.24 -23.72
CA THR A 72 8.78 4.50 -22.46
C THR A 72 9.50 5.27 -21.39
N CYS A 73 9.12 5.06 -20.13
CA CYS A 73 9.80 5.58 -18.96
C CYS A 73 9.86 4.52 -17.86
N MET A 74 10.63 4.79 -16.81
CA MET A 74 10.74 3.94 -15.64
C MET A 74 9.83 4.43 -14.52
N LEU A 75 9.00 3.55 -13.96
CA LEU A 75 8.22 3.85 -12.76
C LEU A 75 9.13 3.95 -11.53
N ASP A 76 8.86 4.93 -10.68
CA ASP A 76 9.45 5.01 -9.34
C ASP A 76 8.40 4.57 -8.31
N PRO A 77 8.67 3.58 -7.44
CA PRO A 77 7.80 3.19 -6.34
C PRO A 77 7.41 4.33 -5.39
N LYS A 78 8.20 5.41 -5.35
CA LYS A 78 7.95 6.58 -4.52
C LYS A 78 6.96 7.57 -5.13
N ASP A 79 6.77 7.51 -6.45
CA ASP A 79 5.88 8.42 -7.16
C ASP A 79 4.46 7.81 -7.18
N PRO A 80 3.47 8.44 -6.54
CA PRO A 80 2.09 7.97 -6.61
C PRO A 80 1.54 8.13 -8.03
N LEU A 81 0.74 7.18 -8.46
CA LEU A 81 -0.01 7.23 -9.71
C LEU A 81 -1.50 7.31 -9.39
N ILE A 82 -2.27 8.11 -10.15
CA ILE A 82 -3.74 8.11 -10.10
C ILE A 82 -4.26 7.37 -11.31
N VAL A 83 -5.14 6.41 -11.10
CA VAL A 83 -5.81 5.70 -12.20
C VAL A 83 -6.79 6.65 -12.87
N THR A 84 -6.54 6.99 -14.13
CA THR A 84 -7.39 7.90 -14.90
C THR A 84 -8.44 7.15 -15.70
N HIS A 85 -8.09 6.00 -16.28
CA HIS A 85 -9.02 5.12 -16.98
C HIS A 85 -8.68 3.66 -16.63
N SER A 86 -9.69 2.92 -16.20
CA SER A 86 -9.63 1.46 -16.14
C SER A 86 -10.38 0.91 -17.35
N PRO A 87 -9.86 -0.07 -18.11
CA PRO A 87 -10.64 -0.65 -19.19
C PRO A 87 -11.92 -1.24 -18.61
N SER A 88 -13.06 -0.72 -19.06
CA SER A 88 -14.35 -1.39 -18.95
C SER A 88 -14.20 -2.81 -19.48
N GLU A 89 -14.76 -3.77 -18.75
CA GLU A 89 -14.75 -5.26 -18.82
C GLU A 89 -14.43 -6.02 -20.15
N ASP A 90 -14.26 -5.38 -21.29
CA ASP A 90 -14.19 -6.00 -22.63
C ASP A 90 -12.82 -6.10 -23.29
N GLU A 91 -11.74 -5.48 -22.77
CA GLU A 91 -10.38 -5.67 -23.34
C GLU A 91 -9.33 -6.02 -22.28
N SER A 92 -9.09 -7.33 -22.14
CA SER A 92 -7.97 -7.97 -21.42
C SER A 92 -7.79 -7.66 -19.93
N GLY A 93 -8.39 -6.61 -19.36
CA GLY A 93 -8.31 -6.25 -17.93
C GLY A 93 -6.89 -6.03 -17.39
N GLU A 94 -5.87 -6.09 -18.25
CA GLU A 94 -4.47 -6.14 -17.86
C GLU A 94 -3.79 -4.78 -17.91
N VAL A 95 -4.26 -3.85 -18.75
CA VAL A 95 -3.66 -2.53 -18.99
C VAL A 95 -4.55 -1.44 -18.43
N ILE A 96 -4.00 -0.60 -17.57
CA ILE A 96 -4.67 0.51 -16.90
C ILE A 96 -3.97 1.80 -17.33
N ILE A 97 -4.72 2.88 -17.54
CA ILE A 97 -4.15 4.20 -17.76
C ILE A 97 -4.03 4.89 -16.40
N ALA A 98 -2.81 5.25 -16.04
CA ALA A 98 -2.55 5.96 -14.79
C ALA A 98 -1.65 7.17 -15.04
N GLN A 99 -1.86 8.23 -14.27
CA GLN A 99 -1.13 9.48 -14.36
C GLN A 99 -0.17 9.65 -13.18
N VAL A 100 1.06 10.07 -13.46
CA VAL A 100 2.05 10.41 -12.42
C VAL A 100 1.61 11.63 -11.61
N GLN A 101 1.58 11.49 -10.28
CA GLN A 101 1.23 12.54 -9.33
C GLN A 101 2.41 12.94 -8.45
N GLY A 102 2.36 14.16 -7.90
CA GLY A 102 3.32 14.65 -6.90
C GLY A 102 4.70 15.01 -7.44
N LYS A 103 4.99 14.76 -8.72
CA LYS A 103 6.25 15.10 -9.37
C LYS A 103 6.18 16.45 -10.07
N SER A 104 7.24 17.26 -9.92
CA SER A 104 7.36 18.58 -10.57
C SER A 104 8.53 18.69 -11.54
N THR A 105 9.50 17.77 -11.46
CA THR A 105 10.74 17.78 -12.24
C THR A 105 10.84 16.56 -13.13
N ILE A 106 11.43 16.74 -14.31
CA ILE A 106 11.77 15.64 -15.22
C ILE A 106 13.13 15.09 -14.80
N GLU A 107 13.18 13.81 -14.49
CA GLU A 107 14.39 13.10 -14.09
C GLU A 107 14.51 11.83 -14.91
N TRP A 108 15.32 11.85 -15.97
CA TRP A 108 15.54 10.66 -16.78
C TRP A 108 16.32 9.60 -15.98
N PRO A 109 15.94 8.31 -15.99
CA PRO A 109 14.98 7.64 -16.89
C PRO A 109 13.55 7.52 -16.34
N PHE A 110 13.23 8.17 -15.22
CA PHE A 110 11.93 8.05 -14.55
C PHE A 110 10.80 8.72 -15.32
N CYS A 111 9.57 8.32 -15.05
CA CYS A 111 8.42 8.91 -15.72
C CYS A 111 8.28 10.42 -15.43
N PRO A 112 7.96 11.22 -16.48
CA PRO A 112 7.82 12.66 -16.35
C PRO A 112 6.56 13.05 -15.56
N PRO A 113 6.51 14.28 -15.03
CA PRO A 113 5.39 14.75 -14.22
C PRO A 113 4.10 14.81 -15.07
N GLN A 114 2.97 14.42 -14.46
CA GLN A 114 1.64 14.41 -15.08
C GLN A 114 1.52 13.57 -16.36
N ALA A 115 2.49 12.69 -16.64
CA ALA A 115 2.45 11.80 -17.79
C ALA A 115 1.41 10.70 -17.59
N GLU A 116 0.62 10.45 -18.61
CA GLU A 116 -0.27 9.30 -18.67
C GLU A 116 0.48 8.08 -19.18
N LEU A 117 0.34 6.97 -18.46
CA LEU A 117 1.12 5.76 -18.61
C LEU A 117 0.19 4.57 -18.78
N LEU A 118 0.60 3.67 -19.68
CA LEU A 118 0.00 2.35 -19.83
C LEU A 118 0.70 1.42 -18.84
N VAL A 119 0.06 1.18 -17.70
CA VAL A 119 0.58 0.34 -16.62
C VAL A 119 -0.17 -0.98 -16.55
N LYS A 120 0.54 -2.06 -16.26
CA LYS A 120 -0.11 -3.36 -16.07
C LYS A 120 -0.52 -3.54 -14.63
N ARG A 121 -1.62 -4.25 -14.38
CA ARG A 121 -2.14 -4.49 -13.02
C ARG A 121 -1.11 -5.10 -12.07
N HIS A 122 -0.23 -5.98 -12.54
CA HIS A 122 0.82 -6.59 -11.72
C HIS A 122 2.04 -5.68 -11.44
N HIS A 123 2.15 -4.54 -12.13
CA HIS A 123 3.18 -3.55 -11.87
C HIS A 123 2.76 -2.53 -10.81
N ILE A 124 1.50 -2.56 -10.36
CA ILE A 124 0.94 -1.56 -9.45
C ILE A 124 0.27 -2.21 -8.23
N THR A 125 0.30 -1.53 -7.08
CA THR A 125 -0.35 -1.93 -5.83
C THR A 125 -1.14 -0.75 -5.25
N GLN A 126 -2.28 -1.01 -4.61
CA GLN A 126 -3.04 0.04 -3.90
C GLN A 126 -2.41 0.34 -2.54
N GLN A 127 -1.82 -0.67 -1.91
CA GLN A 127 -1.13 -0.48 -0.64
C GLN A 127 0.25 0.14 -0.89
N PRO A 128 0.58 1.28 -0.26
CA PRO A 128 1.97 1.66 -0.12
C PRO A 128 2.68 0.54 0.65
N SER A 129 3.96 0.32 0.40
CA SER A 129 4.75 -0.75 1.03
C SER A 129 5.03 -0.47 2.52
N ILE A 130 4.00 -0.15 3.31
CA ILE A 130 4.05 0.12 4.76
C ILE A 130 4.74 -1.02 5.50
N LEU A 131 4.57 -2.26 5.03
CA LEU A 131 5.23 -3.43 5.64
C LEU A 131 6.76 -3.38 5.46
N GLN A 132 7.24 -2.88 4.32
CA GLN A 132 8.68 -2.66 4.09
C GLN A 132 9.19 -1.50 4.93
N ASP A 133 8.43 -0.39 5.03
CA ASP A 133 8.81 0.76 5.86
C ASP A 133 8.89 0.41 7.35
N ILE A 134 7.93 -0.37 7.86
CA ILE A 134 7.96 -0.87 9.24
C ILE A 134 9.15 -1.81 9.43
N ARG A 135 9.38 -2.73 8.50
CA ARG A 135 10.54 -3.64 8.56
C ARG A 135 11.86 -2.86 8.56
N ASP A 136 12.00 -1.85 7.71
CA ASP A 136 13.21 -1.03 7.61
C ASP A 136 13.41 -0.15 8.84
N GLY A 137 12.33 0.41 9.39
CA GLY A 137 12.36 1.11 10.68
C GLY A 137 12.78 0.19 11.83
N LEU A 138 12.26 -1.04 11.85
CA LEU A 138 12.60 -2.04 12.85
C LEU A 138 14.05 -2.51 12.71
N LEU A 139 14.51 -2.78 11.49
CA LEU A 139 15.91 -3.15 11.19
C LEU A 139 16.89 -2.04 11.57
N ARG A 140 16.51 -0.77 11.41
CA ARG A 140 17.31 0.38 11.88
C ARG A 140 17.38 0.46 13.40
N LEU A 141 16.32 0.07 14.11
CA LEU A 141 16.28 0.07 15.57
C LEU A 141 17.10 -1.09 16.18
N PHE A 142 17.15 -2.25 15.51
CA PHE A 142 17.85 -3.44 15.97
C PHE A 142 19.29 -3.57 15.46
N LYS A 143 19.78 -2.66 14.61
CA LYS A 143 21.19 -2.63 14.22
C LYS A 143 21.99 -1.93 15.32
N PRO A 144 22.79 -2.67 16.12
CA PRO A 144 23.66 -2.02 17.09
C PRO A 144 24.72 -1.23 16.32
N SER A 145 25.05 -0.04 16.83
CA SER A 145 26.07 0.85 16.28
C SER A 145 27.44 0.18 16.21
#